data_AF-A0AAE1C350-F1
#
_entry.id   AF-A0AAE1C350-F1
#
_cell.length_a   1.000
_cell.length_b   1.000
_cell.length_c   1.000
_cell.angle_alpha   90.00
_cell.angle_beta   90.00
_cell.angle_gamma   90.00
#
_symmetry.space_group_name_H-M   'P 1'
#
loop_
_entity.id
_entity.type
_entity.pdbx_description
1 polymer ?
#
loop_
_entity_poly.entity_id
_entity_poly.type
_entity_poly.pdbx_seq_one_letter_code
_entity_poly.pdbx_strand_id
1 'polypeptide(L)'
;MAEDTDARPSWSIKVEQKRKARDDALKPFLNQQAGDKDDAITKIVDVVELASKVAQGEFTTTEVVEAYIRKAVKAHQKTNCITEVLFKDALQQAHQLDAHYAEHKRPIGPFHGVVMTLKDQFDVKGHDTTLAYVGRVGQPATEDALIVSILKGAGVVFIAKSNLPQSIMW
;
A
#
# COMPACT_ATOMS: atom_id res chain seq x y z
N MET A 1 29.07 -20.38 28.83
CA MET A 1 27.80 -19.91 28.23
C MET A 1 27.97 -18.42 28.04
N ALA A 2 28.08 -17.95 26.80
CA ALA A 2 28.22 -16.52 26.55
C ALA A 2 26.89 -15.85 26.92
N GLU A 3 26.93 -14.93 27.88
CA GLU A 3 25.80 -14.04 28.17
C GLU A 3 25.50 -13.23 26.92
N ASP A 4 24.26 -13.33 26.46
CA ASP A 4 23.72 -12.53 25.37
C ASP A 4 23.79 -11.06 25.80
N THR A 5 24.74 -10.32 25.24
CA THR A 5 25.16 -8.98 25.71
C THR A 5 24.23 -7.86 25.22
N ASP A 6 23.12 -8.20 24.57
CA ASP A 6 22.10 -7.23 24.20
C ASP A 6 21.04 -7.12 25.31
N ALA A 7 21.28 -6.24 26.28
CA ALA A 7 20.38 -5.97 27.42
C ALA A 7 19.00 -5.35 27.03
N ARG A 8 18.66 -5.32 25.73
CA ARG A 8 17.43 -4.73 25.23
C ARG A 8 16.23 -5.67 25.41
N PRO A 9 15.05 -5.17 25.81
CA PRO A 9 13.84 -5.99 25.88
C PRO A 9 13.48 -6.62 24.53
N SER A 10 13.03 -7.87 24.53
CA SER A 10 12.66 -8.62 23.31
C SER A 10 11.65 -7.90 22.40
N TRP A 11 10.74 -7.09 22.96
CA TRP A 11 9.78 -6.29 22.20
C TRP A 11 10.47 -5.18 21.38
N SER A 12 11.56 -4.60 21.87
CA SER A 12 12.27 -3.52 21.18
C SER A 12 13.00 -4.03 19.94
N ILE A 13 13.58 -5.23 20.04
CA ILE A 13 14.20 -5.95 18.91
C ILE A 13 13.14 -6.23 17.83
N LYS A 14 11.95 -6.72 18.21
CA LYS A 14 10.84 -6.95 17.26
C LYS A 14 10.41 -5.67 16.54
N VAL A 15 10.30 -4.54 17.26
CA VAL A 15 9.96 -3.24 16.68
C VAL A 15 11.02 -2.78 15.69
N GLU A 16 12.30 -2.91 16.04
CA GLU A 16 13.41 -2.54 15.15
C GLU A 16 13.41 -3.39 13.88
N GLN A 17 13.27 -4.71 14.01
CA GLN A 17 13.18 -5.63 12.87
C GLN A 17 12.02 -5.29 11.94
N LYS A 18 10.84 -4.98 12.51
CA LYS A 18 9.66 -4.61 11.72
C LYS A 18 9.86 -3.30 10.95
N ARG A 19 10.40 -2.28 11.62
CA ARG A 19 10.73 -0.99 10.97
C ARG A 19 11.75 -1.17 9.87
N LYS A 20 12.82 -1.95 10.15
CA LYS A 20 13.84 -2.28 9.15
C LYS A 20 13.24 -2.99 7.95
N ALA A 21 12.37 -3.98 8.15
CA ALA A 21 11.70 -4.69 7.05
C ALA A 21 10.85 -3.75 6.18
N ARG A 22 10.10 -2.83 6.80
CA ARG A 22 9.34 -1.80 6.08
C ARG A 22 10.27 -0.86 5.30
N ASP A 23 11.32 -0.36 5.94
CA ASP A 23 12.25 0.57 5.30
C ASP A 23 12.99 -0.11 4.15
N ASP A 24 13.38 -1.39 4.32
CA ASP A 24 13.95 -2.23 3.26
C ASP A 24 12.98 -2.42 2.08
N ALA A 25 11.68 -2.57 2.35
CA ALA A 25 10.65 -2.65 1.31
C ALA A 25 10.45 -1.31 0.57
N LEU A 26 10.70 -0.17 1.21
CA LEU A 26 10.64 1.16 0.59
C LEU A 26 11.89 1.50 -0.23
N LYS A 27 13.07 0.95 0.10
CA LYS A 27 14.36 1.27 -0.54
C LYS A 27 14.33 1.32 -2.08
N PRO A 28 13.70 0.35 -2.79
CA PRO A 28 13.64 0.39 -4.25
C PRO A 28 12.91 1.61 -4.83
N PHE A 29 12.12 2.30 -4.03
CA PHE A 29 11.24 3.40 -4.43
C PHE A 29 11.72 4.78 -3.94
N LEU A 30 12.79 4.86 -3.14
CA LEU A 30 13.23 6.10 -2.48
C LEU A 30 13.74 7.20 -3.42
N ASN A 31 14.21 6.84 -4.63
CA ASN A 31 14.83 7.76 -5.58
C ASN A 31 14.30 7.59 -7.01
N GLN A 32 13.07 7.11 -7.15
CA GLN A 32 12.46 7.02 -8.48
C GLN A 32 12.26 8.42 -9.06
N GLN A 33 12.65 8.59 -10.32
CA GLN A 33 12.36 9.80 -11.07
C GLN A 33 10.84 9.99 -11.18
N ALA A 34 10.40 11.25 -11.18
CA ALA A 34 9.00 11.56 -11.43
C ALA A 34 8.63 11.10 -12.85
N GLY A 35 7.48 10.47 -12.99
CA GLY A 35 6.91 10.17 -14.29
C GLY A 35 6.30 11.42 -14.93
N ASP A 36 6.28 11.48 -16.26
CA ASP A 36 5.78 12.63 -17.02
C ASP A 36 4.34 13.02 -16.66
N LYS A 37 3.53 12.04 -16.26
CA LYS A 37 2.11 12.21 -15.90
C LYS A 37 1.85 12.31 -14.39
N ASP A 38 2.87 12.23 -13.54
CA ASP A 38 2.68 12.17 -12.07
C ASP A 38 1.88 13.36 -11.54
N ASP A 39 2.22 14.56 -12.01
CA ASP A 39 1.55 15.79 -11.60
C ASP A 39 0.11 15.85 -12.12
N ALA A 40 -0.15 15.39 -13.35
CA ALA A 40 -1.49 15.35 -13.92
C ALA A 40 -2.39 14.38 -13.14
N ILE A 41 -1.86 13.22 -12.76
CA ILE A 41 -2.58 12.19 -12.00
C ILE A 41 -2.80 12.66 -10.56
N THR A 42 -1.74 13.04 -9.86
CA THR A 42 -1.79 13.25 -8.40
C THR A 42 -2.38 14.59 -7.96
N LYS A 43 -2.69 15.49 -8.91
CA LYS A 43 -3.46 16.73 -8.68
C LYS A 43 -4.96 16.54 -8.84
N ILE A 44 -5.43 15.42 -9.40
CA ILE A 44 -6.85 15.09 -9.41
C ILE A 44 -7.28 14.79 -7.97
N VAL A 45 -8.19 15.60 -7.43
CA VAL A 45 -8.66 15.49 -6.04
C VAL A 45 -9.91 14.63 -5.95
N ASP A 46 -10.76 14.64 -6.98
CA ASP A 46 -11.98 13.85 -7.01
C ASP A 46 -11.72 12.43 -7.52
N VAL A 47 -12.07 11.44 -6.71
CA VAL A 47 -11.95 10.02 -7.06
C VAL A 47 -12.83 9.64 -8.26
N VAL A 48 -13.97 10.32 -8.44
CA VAL A 48 -14.87 10.06 -9.57
C VAL A 48 -14.22 10.51 -10.87
N GLU A 49 -13.53 11.65 -10.86
CA GLU A 49 -12.76 12.13 -12.01
C GLU A 49 -11.62 11.17 -12.35
N LEU A 50 -10.81 10.76 -11.36
CA LEU A 50 -9.71 9.82 -11.58
C LEU A 50 -10.22 8.49 -12.16
N ALA A 51 -11.26 7.91 -11.57
CA ALA A 51 -11.87 6.66 -12.05
C ALA A 51 -12.40 6.81 -13.48
N SER A 52 -13.00 7.95 -13.82
CA SER A 52 -13.49 8.22 -15.18
C SER A 52 -12.35 8.30 -16.19
N LYS A 53 -11.25 8.98 -15.86
CA LYS A 53 -10.08 9.09 -16.74
C LYS A 53 -9.41 7.74 -16.99
N VAL A 54 -9.30 6.90 -15.97
CA VAL A 54 -8.80 5.52 -16.13
C VAL A 54 -9.77 4.67 -16.96
N ALA A 55 -11.08 4.77 -16.69
CA ALA A 55 -12.11 4.02 -17.42
C ALA A 55 -12.23 4.43 -18.90
N GLN A 56 -11.79 5.64 -19.26
CA GLN A 56 -11.69 6.12 -20.64
C GLN A 56 -10.34 5.78 -21.30
N GLY A 57 -9.37 5.25 -20.53
CA GLY A 57 -8.03 4.92 -21.00
C GLY A 57 -7.11 6.13 -21.18
N GLU A 58 -7.42 7.27 -20.56
CA GLU A 58 -6.53 8.45 -20.55
C GLU A 58 -5.26 8.17 -19.73
N PHE A 59 -5.41 7.41 -18.65
CA PHE A 59 -4.33 6.87 -17.83
C PHE A 59 -4.44 5.36 -17.71
N THR A 60 -3.30 4.67 -17.69
CA THR A 60 -3.26 3.26 -17.30
C THR A 60 -3.27 3.14 -15.79
N THR A 61 -3.73 1.99 -15.28
CA THR A 61 -3.66 1.69 -13.85
C THR A 61 -2.22 1.69 -13.36
N THR A 62 -1.27 1.17 -14.16
CA THR A 62 0.15 1.21 -13.82
C THR A 62 0.66 2.64 -13.65
N GLU A 63 0.33 3.56 -14.57
CA GLU A 63 0.71 4.97 -14.46
C GLU A 63 0.18 5.60 -13.17
N VAL A 64 -1.09 5.32 -12.83
CA VAL A 64 -1.72 5.83 -11.61
C VAL A 64 -1.05 5.28 -10.36
N VAL A 65 -0.87 3.97 -10.27
CA VAL A 65 -0.27 3.30 -9.10
C VAL A 65 1.16 3.77 -8.87
N GLU A 66 1.97 3.85 -9.91
CA GLU A 66 3.34 4.33 -9.82
C GLU A 66 3.42 5.79 -9.33
N ALA A 67 2.58 6.68 -9.88
CA ALA A 67 2.53 8.08 -9.48
C ALA A 67 2.19 8.23 -7.98
N TYR A 68 1.21 7.45 -7.50
CA TYR A 68 0.85 7.45 -6.08
C TYR A 68 1.88 6.76 -5.19
N ILE A 69 2.61 5.72 -5.66
CA ILE A 69 3.73 5.12 -4.93
C ILE A 69 4.83 6.17 -4.69
N ARG A 70 5.24 6.90 -5.75
CA ARG A 70 6.25 7.96 -5.64
C ARG A 70 5.82 9.05 -4.66
N LYS A 71 4.54 9.43 -4.67
CA LYS A 71 3.97 10.40 -3.71
C LYS A 71 3.90 9.84 -2.28
N ALA A 72 3.53 8.58 -2.11
CA ALA A 72 3.43 7.90 -0.83
C ALA A 72 4.80 7.78 -0.14
N VAL A 73 5.86 7.47 -0.89
CA VAL A 73 7.24 7.45 -0.38
C VAL A 73 7.65 8.81 0.18
N LYS A 74 7.42 9.89 -0.58
CA LYS A 74 7.72 11.26 -0.12
C LYS A 74 6.91 11.64 1.12
N ALA A 75 5.64 11.24 1.18
CA ALA A 75 4.80 11.47 2.36
C ALA A 75 5.32 10.68 3.56
N HIS A 76 5.73 9.43 3.37
CA HIS A 76 6.27 8.57 4.42
C HIS A 76 7.54 9.14 5.03
N GLN A 77 8.49 9.62 4.21
CA GLN A 77 9.71 10.26 4.69
C GLN A 77 9.44 11.44 5.63
N LYS A 78 8.33 12.17 5.42
CA LYS A 78 7.96 13.35 6.21
C LYS A 78 7.11 13.03 7.44
N THR A 79 6.34 11.94 7.41
CA THR A 79 5.24 11.71 8.36
C THR A 79 5.25 10.34 9.02
N ASN A 80 6.09 9.40 8.56
CA ASN A 80 6.13 8.02 9.04
C ASN A 80 4.75 7.32 8.96
N CYS A 81 3.96 7.60 7.92
CA CYS A 81 2.55 7.20 7.83
C CYS A 81 2.29 5.75 7.39
N ILE A 82 3.30 5.02 6.90
CA ILE A 82 3.15 3.67 6.32
C ILE A 82 3.62 2.64 7.36
N THR A 83 2.83 1.60 7.57
CA THR A 83 3.18 0.43 8.39
C THR A 83 3.57 -0.76 7.53
N GLU A 84 2.74 -1.11 6.55
CA GLU A 84 3.00 -2.18 5.57
C GLU A 84 3.11 -1.61 4.15
N VAL A 85 4.10 -2.08 3.39
CA VAL A 85 4.38 -1.65 2.02
C VAL A 85 3.84 -2.68 1.04
N LEU A 86 2.76 -2.35 0.34
CA LEU A 86 2.08 -3.27 -0.60
C LEU A 86 2.47 -2.99 -2.06
N PHE A 87 3.52 -2.19 -2.31
CA PHE A 87 3.84 -1.66 -3.63
C PHE A 87 4.06 -2.72 -4.71
N LYS A 88 4.70 -3.85 -4.37
CA LYS A 88 4.94 -4.94 -5.33
C LYS A 88 3.63 -5.60 -5.76
N ASP A 89 2.78 -5.93 -4.79
CA ASP A 89 1.47 -6.53 -5.05
C ASP A 89 0.56 -5.55 -5.80
N ALA A 90 0.63 -4.27 -5.45
CA ALA A 90 -0.09 -3.19 -6.12
C ALA A 90 0.30 -3.05 -7.60
N LEU A 91 1.60 -3.07 -7.92
CA LEU A 91 2.09 -3.02 -9.29
C LEU A 91 1.69 -4.28 -10.08
N GLN A 92 1.76 -5.46 -9.47
CA GLN A 92 1.30 -6.69 -10.09
C GLN A 92 -0.20 -6.62 -10.43
N GLN A 93 -1.03 -6.16 -9.49
CA GLN A 93 -2.46 -5.96 -9.71
C GLN A 93 -2.71 -4.90 -10.79
N ALA A 94 -1.93 -3.81 -10.82
CA ALA A 94 -2.04 -2.77 -11.82
C ALA A 94 -1.84 -3.32 -13.24
N HIS A 95 -0.80 -4.13 -13.44
CA HIS A 95 -0.55 -4.79 -14.73
C HIS A 95 -1.69 -5.73 -15.14
N GLN A 96 -2.30 -6.44 -14.18
CA GLN A 96 -3.47 -7.30 -14.46
C GLN A 96 -4.70 -6.49 -14.87
N LEU A 97 -4.93 -5.34 -14.23
CA LEU A 97 -6.02 -4.43 -14.57
C LEU A 97 -5.81 -3.80 -15.95
N ASP A 98 -4.58 -3.40 -16.28
CA ASP A 98 -4.23 -2.90 -17.61
C ASP A 98 -4.41 -3.96 -18.70
N ALA A 99 -4.00 -5.21 -18.43
CA ALA A 99 -4.24 -6.33 -19.34
C ALA A 99 -5.74 -6.59 -19.55
N HIS A 100 -6.53 -6.58 -18.47
CA HIS A 100 -7.99 -6.70 -18.56
C HIS A 100 -8.60 -5.61 -19.43
N TYR A 101 -8.22 -4.35 -19.20
CA TYR A 101 -8.71 -3.21 -19.97
C TYR A 101 -8.28 -3.30 -21.45
N ALA A 102 -7.05 -3.72 -21.71
CA ALA A 102 -6.54 -3.90 -23.07
C ALA A 102 -7.33 -4.95 -23.86
N GLU A 103 -7.70 -6.06 -23.21
CA GLU A 103 -8.47 -7.16 -23.79
C GLU A 103 -9.96 -6.82 -23.95
N HIS A 104 -10.59 -6.29 -22.90
CA HIS A 104 -12.05 -6.14 -22.83
C HIS A 104 -12.55 -4.75 -23.22
N LYS A 105 -11.66 -3.75 -23.31
CA LYS A 105 -11.97 -2.33 -23.55
C LYS A 105 -13.00 -1.75 -22.59
N ARG A 106 -13.02 -2.26 -21.35
CA ARG A 106 -13.91 -1.81 -20.28
C ARG A 106 -13.26 -2.02 -18.90
N PRO A 107 -13.62 -1.20 -17.90
CA PRO A 107 -13.16 -1.40 -16.53
C PRO A 107 -13.76 -2.67 -15.91
N ILE A 108 -13.03 -3.29 -14.97
CA ILE A 108 -13.51 -4.46 -14.22
C ILE A 108 -14.63 -4.09 -13.21
N GLY A 109 -14.68 -2.82 -12.81
CA GLY A 109 -15.59 -2.33 -11.78
C GLY A 109 -15.51 -0.81 -11.62
N PRO A 110 -16.32 -0.23 -10.73
CA PRO A 110 -16.46 1.22 -10.59
C PRO A 110 -15.19 1.92 -10.06
N PHE A 111 -14.27 1.17 -9.46
CA PHE A 111 -13.02 1.69 -8.92
C PHE A 111 -11.80 1.18 -9.67
N HIS A 112 -11.95 0.73 -10.92
CA HIS A 112 -10.86 0.22 -11.74
C HIS A 112 -9.67 1.19 -11.76
N GLY A 113 -8.56 0.75 -11.16
CA GLY A 113 -7.29 1.48 -11.09
C GLY A 113 -7.24 2.62 -10.07
N VAL A 114 -8.26 2.75 -9.22
CA VAL A 114 -8.25 3.71 -8.10
C VAL A 114 -7.32 3.22 -7.00
N VAL A 115 -6.42 4.09 -6.56
CA VAL A 115 -5.46 3.81 -5.50
C VAL A 115 -6.05 4.13 -4.12
N MET A 116 -5.88 3.21 -3.17
CA MET A 116 -6.26 3.42 -1.77
C MET A 116 -5.18 2.94 -0.79
N THR A 117 -5.27 3.41 0.45
CA THR A 117 -4.54 2.84 1.59
C THR A 117 -5.55 2.31 2.60
N LEU A 118 -5.12 1.38 3.46
CA LEU A 118 -5.94 0.83 4.53
C LEU A 118 -5.30 1.16 5.87
N LYS A 119 -6.09 1.65 6.82
CA LYS A 119 -5.64 1.73 8.22
C LYS A 119 -5.18 0.34 8.68
N ASP A 120 -4.13 0.25 9.50
CA ASP A 120 -3.54 -1.01 10.03
C ASP A 120 -4.44 -1.82 11.00
N GLN A 121 -5.72 -1.92 10.66
CA GLN A 121 -6.76 -2.71 11.32
C GLN A 121 -7.41 -3.72 10.37
N PHE A 122 -7.21 -3.56 9.06
CA PHE A 122 -7.76 -4.44 8.05
C PHE A 122 -6.74 -5.47 7.61
N ASP A 123 -7.16 -6.73 7.60
CA ASP A 123 -6.36 -7.83 7.10
C ASP A 123 -6.20 -7.73 5.58
N VAL A 124 -4.95 -7.81 5.15
CA VAL A 124 -4.56 -7.96 3.75
C VAL A 124 -3.69 -9.19 3.68
N LYS A 125 -4.07 -10.17 2.87
CA LYS A 125 -3.38 -11.46 2.76
C LYS A 125 -1.88 -11.26 2.53
N GLY A 126 -1.07 -11.92 3.34
CA GLY A 126 0.39 -11.87 3.27
C GLY A 126 1.05 -10.70 4.02
N HIS A 127 0.26 -9.78 4.58
CA HIS A 127 0.75 -8.62 5.34
C HIS A 127 0.29 -8.67 6.80
N ASP A 128 1.09 -8.12 7.71
CA ASP A 128 0.73 -8.07 9.13
C ASP A 128 -0.44 -7.11 9.37
N THR A 129 -1.27 -7.42 10.37
CA THR A 129 -2.24 -6.48 10.96
C THR A 129 -1.93 -6.29 12.44
N THR A 130 -1.24 -5.19 12.77
CA THR A 130 -0.69 -5.05 14.11
C THR A 130 -1.61 -4.36 15.09
N LEU A 131 -2.55 -3.52 14.64
CA LEU A 131 -3.29 -2.59 15.51
C LEU A 131 -2.34 -1.78 16.44
N ALA A 132 -1.11 -1.54 15.99
CA ALA A 132 0.01 -0.98 16.74
C ALA A 132 0.37 -1.75 18.04
N TYR A 133 0.05 -3.05 18.12
CA TYR A 133 0.54 -3.96 19.14
C TYR A 133 1.78 -4.71 18.67
N VAL A 134 2.89 -4.57 19.41
CA VAL A 134 4.13 -5.32 19.15
C VAL A 134 3.91 -6.84 19.19
N GLY A 135 2.97 -7.32 20.01
CA GLY A 135 2.64 -8.74 20.11
C GLY A 135 2.05 -9.35 18.83
N ARG A 136 1.58 -8.53 17.89
CA ARG A 136 0.99 -8.96 16.60
C ARG A 136 1.94 -8.82 15.41
N VAL A 137 3.17 -8.35 15.64
CA VAL A 137 4.20 -8.25 14.61
C VAL A 137 4.66 -9.65 14.16
N GLY A 138 4.85 -9.83 12.86
CA GLY A 138 5.30 -11.10 12.26
C GLY A 138 4.21 -12.16 12.20
N GLN A 139 2.94 -11.74 12.11
CA GLN A 139 1.77 -12.59 12.00
C GLN A 139 0.96 -12.15 10.78
N PRO A 140 1.42 -12.48 9.55
CA PRO A 140 0.76 -12.05 8.34
C PRO A 140 -0.61 -12.71 8.21
N ALA A 141 -1.60 -11.95 7.73
CA ALA A 141 -2.95 -12.46 7.53
C ALA A 141 -2.97 -13.55 6.44
N THR A 142 -3.75 -14.61 6.65
CA THR A 142 -3.90 -15.70 5.70
C THR A 142 -4.90 -15.39 4.58
N GLU A 143 -5.80 -14.44 4.83
CA GLU A 143 -6.84 -13.99 3.92
C GLU A 143 -7.06 -12.48 4.02
N ASP A 144 -7.69 -11.91 3.00
CA ASP A 144 -8.13 -10.53 3.01
C ASP A 144 -9.39 -10.38 3.87
N ALA A 145 -9.51 -9.28 4.61
CA ALA A 145 -10.78 -8.92 5.24
C ALA A 145 -11.88 -8.76 4.16
N LEU A 146 -13.14 -9.04 4.51
CA LEU A 146 -14.26 -9.01 3.53
C LEU A 146 -14.32 -7.70 2.73
N ILE A 147 -14.16 -6.55 3.39
CA ILE A 147 -14.18 -5.25 2.72
C ILE A 147 -13.01 -5.07 1.75
N VAL A 148 -11.83 -5.62 2.08
CA VAL A 148 -10.65 -5.59 1.20
C VAL A 148 -10.91 -6.42 -0.04
N SER A 149 -11.47 -7.61 0.10
CA SER A 149 -11.87 -8.48 -1.01
C SER A 149 -12.90 -7.81 -1.93
N ILE A 150 -13.93 -7.17 -1.36
CA ILE A 150 -14.95 -6.43 -2.12
C ILE A 150 -14.32 -5.28 -2.91
N LEU A 151 -13.46 -4.48 -2.28
CA LEU A 151 -12.83 -3.33 -2.93
C LEU A 151 -11.83 -3.75 -4.02
N LYS A 152 -11.03 -4.78 -3.78
CA LYS A 152 -10.17 -5.38 -4.82
C LYS A 152 -11.00 -5.87 -6.00
N GLY A 153 -12.12 -6.56 -5.74
CA GLY A 153 -13.06 -7.01 -6.77
C GLY A 153 -13.72 -5.86 -7.56
N ALA A 154 -13.91 -4.70 -6.93
CA ALA A 154 -14.37 -3.48 -7.60
C ALA A 154 -13.28 -2.74 -8.40
N GLY A 155 -12.03 -3.22 -8.35
CA GLY A 155 -10.90 -2.69 -9.11
C GLY A 155 -9.94 -1.78 -8.33
N VAL A 156 -10.13 -1.62 -7.01
CA VAL A 156 -9.23 -0.84 -6.15
C VAL A 156 -7.86 -1.50 -6.04
N VAL A 157 -6.80 -0.69 -6.10
CA VAL A 157 -5.43 -1.11 -5.85
C VAL A 157 -4.94 -0.54 -4.51
N PHE A 158 -4.61 -1.41 -3.56
CA PHE A 158 -4.07 -1.01 -2.26
C PHE A 158 -2.55 -0.92 -2.29
N ILE A 159 -2.00 0.26 -2.00
CA ILE A 159 -0.53 0.48 -2.05
C ILE A 159 0.14 0.37 -0.67
N ALA A 160 -0.58 0.57 0.42
CA ALA A 160 0.00 0.57 1.75
C ALA A 160 -1.04 0.33 2.84
N LYS A 161 -0.55 -0.14 3.99
CA LYS A 161 -1.27 0.03 5.26
C LYS A 161 -0.74 1.26 6.01
N SER A 162 -1.64 2.03 6.60
CA SER A 162 -1.35 3.30 7.25
C SER A 162 -1.39 3.20 8.77
N ASN A 163 -0.55 4.01 9.41
CA ASN A 163 -0.34 4.02 10.85
C ASN A 163 -1.60 4.47 11.62
N LEU A 164 -1.72 4.00 12.87
CA LEU A 164 -2.86 4.28 13.75
C LEU A 164 -2.41 4.33 15.23
N PRO A 165 -3.20 4.99 16.12
CA PRO A 165 -3.00 4.90 17.57
C PRO A 165 -3.21 3.47 18.05
N GLN A 166 -2.39 3.00 18.99
CA GLN A 166 -2.51 1.66 19.57
C GLN A 166 -3.95 1.38 19.99
N SER A 167 -4.48 0.22 19.57
CA SER A 167 -5.87 -0.20 19.83
C SER A 167 -6.97 0.67 19.23
N ILE A 168 -6.63 1.65 18.37
CA ILE A 168 -7.57 2.63 17.80
C ILE A 168 -8.16 3.57 18.87
N MET A 169 -7.54 3.64 20.05
CA MET A 169 -7.94 4.55 21.12
C MET A 169 -6.98 5.75 21.17
N TRP A 170 -7.55 6.94 21.41
CA TRP A 170 -6.87 8.21 21.63
C TRP A 170 -7.12 8.63 23.06
#